data_AF-A0A9E6DVK5-F1
#
_entry.id   AF-A0A9E6DVK5-F1
#
_cell.length_a   1.000
_cell.length_b   1.000
_cell.length_c   1.000
_cell.angle_alpha   90.00
_cell.angle_beta   90.00
_cell.angle_gamma   90.00
#
_symmetry.space_group_name_H-M   'P 1'
#
loop_
_entity.id
_entity.type
_entity.pdbx_description
1 polymer ?
#
loop_
_entity_poly.entity_id
_entity_poly.type
_entity_poly.pdbx_seq_one_letter_code
_entity_poly.pdbx_strand_id
1 'polypeptide(L)'
;MQQSMIYTHYQGWQYISLYIGSRTPYVIMKKKVLPRSIIAGVIFSAGLLTSATHAVQGPDRLITAEPLQVTDNSNPIITDTYRSSFFLNKGQRKVLWNTFKRPVDYDQLAAFVAISYGDLLSVSCKISLYNGNNTRPFKVLDCRRSQQWNPTTPNVPVFNTSLRAKIELYNADFTKSSKRVSLILTPNFANQNDIDQDGLPAWFERFHNLSDNDAVDAASDIDQDSYTALEEYLGGSNPLDTNSVPVNP
;
A
#
# COMPACT_ATOMS: atom_id res chain seq x y z
N MET A 1 32.19 21.79 -11.79
CA MET A 1 30.82 21.22 -11.62
C MET A 1 30.69 20.78 -10.18
N GLN A 2 29.79 21.38 -9.41
CA GLN A 2 29.63 21.10 -7.98
C GLN A 2 28.69 19.91 -7.82
N GLN A 3 29.14 18.85 -7.17
CA GLN A 3 28.31 17.69 -6.82
C GLN A 3 27.88 17.84 -5.36
N SER A 4 26.59 17.69 -5.07
CA SER A 4 26.06 17.67 -3.71
C SER A 4 25.31 16.37 -3.46
N MET A 5 25.54 15.79 -2.28
CA MET A 5 24.84 14.62 -1.77
C MET A 5 23.96 15.04 -0.59
N ILE A 6 22.68 14.70 -0.65
CA ILE A 6 21.71 14.98 0.40
C ILE A 6 21.15 13.66 0.91
N TYR A 7 21.10 13.53 2.24
CA TYR A 7 20.52 12.41 2.96
C TYR A 7 19.14 12.81 3.47
N THR A 8 18.12 12.03 3.14
CA THR A 8 16.76 12.24 3.65
C THR A 8 16.21 10.94 4.23
N HIS A 9 15.52 11.06 5.37
CA HIS A 9 14.88 9.96 6.08
C HIS A 9 13.37 10.10 5.97
N TYR A 10 12.69 9.03 5.56
CA TYR A 10 11.23 9.00 5.49
C TYR A 10 10.75 7.56 5.74
N GLN A 11 9.84 7.39 6.71
CA GLN A 11 9.19 6.10 7.02
C GLN A 11 10.19 4.95 7.26
N GLY A 12 11.29 5.20 8.00
CA GLY A 12 12.32 4.19 8.32
C GLY A 12 13.30 3.85 7.19
N TRP A 13 13.25 4.58 6.07
CA TRP A 13 14.16 4.42 4.94
C TRP A 13 15.11 5.62 4.83
N GLN A 14 16.39 5.33 4.54
CA GLN A 14 17.37 6.33 4.14
C GLN A 14 17.47 6.40 2.62
N TYR A 15 17.35 7.60 2.09
CA TYR A 15 17.47 7.91 0.67
C TYR A 15 18.72 8.77 0.44
N ILE A 16 19.54 8.37 -0.53
CA ILE A 16 20.70 9.16 -0.97
C ILE A 16 20.39 9.70 -2.36
N SER A 17 20.33 11.03 -2.45
CA SER A 17 20.09 11.74 -3.69
C SER A 17 21.38 12.43 -4.14
N LEU A 18 21.82 12.14 -5.37
CA LEU A 18 22.97 12.78 -5.99
C LEU A 18 22.48 13.80 -7.03
N TYR A 19 22.96 15.04 -6.90
CA TYR A 19 22.63 16.11 -7.85
C TYR A 19 23.82 16.37 -8.77
N ILE A 20 23.64 16.08 -10.06
CA ILE A 20 24.61 16.41 -11.11
C ILE A 20 23.91 17.36 -12.11
N GLY A 21 24.20 18.66 -12.01
CA GLY A 21 23.95 19.63 -13.08
C GLY A 21 22.51 20.02 -13.43
N SER A 22 21.46 19.49 -12.81
CA SER A 22 20.07 19.99 -12.97
C SER A 22 19.16 19.58 -11.80
N ARG A 23 18.06 20.33 -11.60
CA ARG A 23 17.17 20.36 -10.41
C ARG A 23 16.33 19.09 -10.16
N THR A 24 16.68 17.94 -10.74
CA THR A 24 15.96 16.67 -10.55
C THR A 24 16.87 15.62 -9.93
N PRO A 25 16.58 15.13 -8.72
CA PRO A 25 17.43 14.13 -8.06
C PRO A 25 17.36 12.77 -8.76
N TYR A 26 18.50 12.12 -8.91
CA TYR A 26 18.57 10.68 -9.15
C TYR A 26 18.69 9.97 -7.81
N VAL A 27 17.73 9.10 -7.49
CA VAL A 27 17.79 8.22 -6.29
C VAL A 27 18.60 6.98 -6.68
N ILE A 28 19.80 6.85 -6.13
CA ILE A 28 20.75 5.80 -6.55
C ILE A 28 20.71 4.60 -5.60
N MET A 29 20.33 4.78 -4.34
CA MET A 29 20.24 3.70 -3.35
C MET A 29 19.06 3.88 -2.38
N LYS A 30 18.46 2.76 -1.99
CA LYS A 30 17.46 2.65 -0.92
C LYS A 30 17.97 1.66 0.12
N LYS A 31 18.08 2.10 1.39
CA LYS A 31 18.48 1.22 2.50
C LYS A 31 17.44 1.33 3.63
N LYS A 32 16.92 0.18 4.06
CA LYS A 32 16.05 0.08 5.24
C LYS A 32 16.95 0.24 6.48
N VAL A 33 16.65 1.22 7.33
CA VAL A 33 17.39 1.41 8.57
C VAL A 33 16.53 0.86 9.70
N LEU A 34 16.93 -0.30 10.21
CA LEU A 34 16.33 -0.87 11.40
C LEU A 34 16.84 -0.10 12.63
N PRO A 35 15.98 0.27 13.58
CA PRO A 35 16.42 0.91 14.82
C PRO A 35 17.34 -0.04 15.59
N ARG A 36 18.44 0.49 16.15
CA ARG A 36 19.36 -0.29 16.99
C ARG A 36 18.63 -0.71 18.27
N SER A 37 18.28 -1.99 18.37
CA SER A 37 17.89 -2.60 19.63
C SER A 37 19.12 -2.77 20.53
N ILE A 38 18.96 -2.36 21.80
CA ILE A 38 19.98 -2.53 22.85
C ILE A 38 20.17 -4.04 23.09
N ILE A 39 21.43 -4.46 23.00
CA ILE A 39 21.86 -5.86 23.16
C ILE A 39 21.71 -6.26 24.63
N ALA A 40 20.83 -7.22 24.94
CA ALA A 40 20.93 -8.01 26.17
C ALA A 40 21.94 -9.13 25.93
N GLY A 41 23.05 -9.09 26.67
CA GLY A 41 24.16 -10.02 26.53
C GLY A 41 23.79 -11.45 26.94
N VAL A 42 24.05 -12.40 26.05
CA VAL A 42 24.12 -13.82 26.35
C VAL A 42 25.50 -14.10 26.93
N ILE A 43 25.58 -14.54 28.18
CA ILE A 43 26.79 -15.18 28.74
C ILE A 43 26.57 -16.69 28.67
N PHE A 44 27.47 -17.37 27.97
CA PHE A 44 27.54 -18.83 27.90
C PHE A 44 28.73 -19.34 28.73
N SER A 45 28.59 -20.57 29.24
CA SER A 45 29.57 -21.46 29.93
C SER A 45 29.99 -21.06 31.37
N ALA A 46 30.20 -21.98 32.32
CA ALA A 46 30.54 -23.42 32.26
C ALA A 46 29.94 -24.22 33.45
N GLY A 47 29.84 -25.54 33.31
CA GLY A 47 29.15 -26.43 34.26
C GLY A 47 29.96 -26.94 35.45
N LEU A 48 29.30 -27.71 36.33
CA LEU A 48 29.73 -29.03 36.83
C LEU A 48 28.69 -29.63 37.83
N LEU A 49 28.32 -30.90 37.56
CA LEU A 49 28.05 -32.06 38.45
C LEU A 49 26.79 -32.25 39.34
N THR A 50 26.36 -33.53 39.28
CA THR A 50 25.51 -34.37 40.17
C THR A 50 23.99 -34.23 40.00
N SER A 51 23.15 -35.26 39.96
CA SER A 51 23.26 -36.73 39.96
C SER A 51 21.94 -37.29 39.38
N ALA A 52 21.97 -38.52 38.85
CA ALA A 52 20.79 -39.18 38.29
C ALA A 52 19.85 -39.69 39.38
N THR A 53 18.53 -39.54 39.21
CA THR A 53 17.53 -40.52 39.69
C THR A 53 16.17 -40.37 38.98
N HIS A 54 15.72 -41.52 38.49
CA HIS A 54 14.33 -41.99 38.31
C HIS A 54 13.41 -41.36 37.26
N ALA A 55 13.23 -42.14 36.18
CA ALA A 55 12.06 -42.13 35.33
C ALA A 55 10.80 -42.57 36.11
N VAL A 56 9.70 -41.83 35.94
CA VAL A 56 8.33 -42.27 36.22
C VAL A 56 7.47 -41.87 35.03
N GLN A 57 6.76 -42.84 34.46
CA GLN A 57 5.81 -42.67 33.37
C GLN A 57 4.41 -42.31 33.89
N GLY A 58 3.75 -41.38 33.18
CA GLY A 58 2.29 -41.21 33.07
C GLY A 58 1.63 -40.15 33.98
N PRO A 59 0.42 -39.63 33.66
CA PRO A 59 -0.43 -39.86 32.47
C PRO A 59 -0.68 -38.57 31.63
N ASP A 60 -1.33 -38.76 30.48
CA ASP A 60 -1.75 -37.74 29.51
C ASP A 60 -2.20 -36.41 30.14
N ARG A 61 -1.42 -35.35 29.89
CA ARG A 61 -1.86 -33.98 30.15
C ARG A 61 -2.56 -33.43 28.92
N LEU A 62 -3.85 -33.16 29.10
CA LEU A 62 -4.70 -32.26 28.33
C LEU A 62 -3.85 -31.19 27.63
N ILE A 63 -3.88 -31.18 26.30
CA ILE A 63 -3.49 -30.03 25.51
C ILE A 63 -4.56 -28.97 25.81
N THR A 64 -4.32 -28.13 26.81
CA THR A 64 -4.95 -26.81 26.83
C THR A 64 -4.42 -26.12 25.59
N ALA A 65 -5.28 -25.95 24.58
CA ALA A 65 -5.00 -25.06 23.47
C ALA A 65 -4.64 -23.70 24.08
N GLU A 66 -3.37 -23.35 24.04
CA GLU A 66 -2.98 -21.95 24.19
C GLU A 66 -3.83 -21.17 23.18
N PRO A 67 -4.49 -20.08 23.59
CA PRO A 67 -5.10 -19.20 22.61
C PRO A 67 -3.98 -18.82 21.64
N LEU A 68 -4.25 -18.99 20.34
CA LEU A 68 -3.39 -18.46 19.28
C LEU A 68 -3.11 -17.01 19.66
N GLN A 69 -1.92 -16.71 20.15
CA GLN A 69 -1.49 -15.34 20.26
C GLN A 69 -1.36 -14.87 18.82
N VAL A 70 -2.36 -14.11 18.37
CA VAL A 70 -2.34 -13.40 17.10
C VAL A 70 -1.29 -12.32 17.28
N THR A 71 -0.02 -12.71 17.17
CA THR A 71 1.06 -11.77 16.96
C THR A 71 1.00 -11.41 15.48
N ASP A 72 0.15 -10.48 15.08
CA ASP A 72 0.18 -10.06 13.69
C ASP A 72 0.51 -8.59 13.53
N ASN A 73 1.81 -8.34 13.69
CA ASN A 73 2.53 -7.27 12.99
C ASN A 73 2.52 -7.48 11.45
N SER A 74 1.49 -8.11 10.87
CA SER A 74 1.36 -8.17 9.42
C SER A 74 1.11 -6.77 8.89
N ASN A 75 1.52 -6.58 7.65
CA ASN A 75 1.19 -5.36 6.96
C ASN A 75 -0.29 -5.45 6.57
N PRO A 76 -1.20 -4.59 7.09
CA PRO A 76 -2.61 -4.58 6.74
C PRO A 76 -2.84 -4.22 5.27
N ILE A 77 -1.78 -3.85 4.56
CA ILE A 77 -1.79 -3.54 3.13
C ILE A 77 -0.77 -4.40 2.40
N ILE A 78 -1.18 -4.99 1.30
CA ILE A 78 -0.32 -5.69 0.36
C ILE A 78 -0.52 -5.12 -1.03
N THR A 79 0.53 -5.23 -1.86
CA THR A 79 0.49 -4.71 -3.22
C THR A 79 0.90 -5.77 -4.21
N ASP A 80 0.27 -5.72 -5.38
CA ASP A 80 0.72 -6.38 -6.59
C ASP A 80 1.03 -5.29 -7.62
N THR A 81 2.07 -5.43 -8.43
CA THR A 81 2.50 -4.38 -9.35
C THR A 81 2.64 -4.91 -10.77
N TYR A 82 1.78 -4.40 -11.66
CA TYR A 82 1.87 -4.64 -13.09
C TYR A 82 2.68 -3.54 -13.76
N ARG A 83 3.66 -3.92 -14.59
CA ARG A 83 4.49 -2.98 -15.37
C ARG A 83 4.44 -3.33 -16.84
N SER A 84 4.25 -2.33 -17.68
CA SER A 84 4.23 -2.52 -19.13
C SER A 84 4.83 -1.32 -19.84
N SER A 85 5.65 -1.56 -20.86
CA SER A 85 6.21 -0.54 -21.74
C SER A 85 6.12 -1.02 -23.18
N PHE A 86 5.60 -0.19 -24.08
CA PHE A 86 5.44 -0.56 -25.49
C PHE A 86 5.43 0.67 -26.38
N PHE A 87 5.64 0.44 -27.68
CA PHE A 87 5.39 1.41 -28.73
C PHE A 87 3.95 1.31 -29.21
N LEU A 88 3.35 2.47 -29.49
CA LEU A 88 2.03 2.64 -30.04
C LEU A 88 2.18 3.43 -31.35
N ASN A 89 1.97 2.76 -32.48
CA ASN A 89 2.09 3.38 -33.80
C ASN A 89 1.03 4.48 -33.98
N LYS A 90 1.27 5.43 -34.87
CA LYS A 90 0.26 6.45 -35.22
C LYS A 90 -1.06 5.80 -35.65
N GLY A 91 -2.18 6.32 -35.14
CA GLY A 91 -3.52 5.78 -35.40
C GLY A 91 -3.80 4.41 -34.78
N GLN A 92 -2.86 3.84 -34.00
CA GLN A 92 -3.05 2.51 -33.41
C GLN A 92 -3.92 2.61 -32.14
N ARG A 93 -4.91 1.71 -32.05
CA ARG A 93 -5.61 1.38 -30.81
C ARG A 93 -4.98 0.14 -30.19
N LYS A 94 -4.76 0.16 -28.88
CA LYS A 94 -4.26 -0.99 -28.13
C LYS A 94 -5.11 -1.21 -26.89
N VAL A 95 -5.51 -2.46 -26.66
CA VAL A 95 -6.26 -2.88 -25.48
C VAL A 95 -5.46 -3.95 -24.76
N LEU A 96 -5.20 -3.76 -23.48
CA LEU A 96 -4.52 -4.71 -22.60
C LEU A 96 -5.43 -5.07 -21.44
N TRP A 97 -5.28 -6.30 -20.95
CA TRP A 97 -5.94 -6.77 -19.75
C TRP A 97 -4.88 -7.23 -18.76
N ASN A 98 -5.06 -6.84 -17.50
CA ASN A 98 -4.34 -7.45 -16.38
C ASN A 98 -5.35 -7.90 -15.33
N THR A 99 -5.07 -9.03 -14.68
CA THR A 99 -5.86 -9.54 -13.55
C THR A 99 -4.94 -9.61 -12.34
N PHE A 100 -5.26 -8.84 -11.31
CA PHE A 100 -4.59 -8.89 -10.03
C PHE A 100 -5.34 -9.88 -9.13
N LYS A 101 -4.61 -10.87 -8.63
CA LYS A 101 -5.14 -11.79 -7.62
C LYS A 101 -4.95 -11.14 -6.25
N ARG A 102 -6.01 -11.12 -5.45
CA ARG A 102 -5.86 -10.78 -4.05
C ARG A 102 -5.38 -12.03 -3.28
N PRO A 103 -4.51 -11.85 -2.29
CA PRO A 103 -4.33 -12.82 -1.23
C PRO A 103 -5.59 -13.06 -0.39
N VAL A 104 -5.61 -14.20 0.28
CA VAL A 104 -6.62 -14.55 1.29
C VAL A 104 -6.57 -13.49 2.40
N ASP A 105 -7.72 -13.09 2.93
CA ASP A 105 -7.89 -12.05 3.97
C ASP A 105 -7.65 -10.58 3.58
N TYR A 106 -7.18 -10.29 2.37
CA TYR A 106 -7.01 -8.91 1.87
C TYR A 106 -8.04 -8.58 0.79
N ASP A 107 -9.30 -8.37 1.18
CA ASP A 107 -10.42 -8.23 0.26
C ASP A 107 -10.82 -6.79 -0.06
N GLN A 108 -10.37 -5.80 0.72
CA GLN A 108 -10.61 -4.38 0.46
C GLN A 108 -9.57 -3.82 -0.52
N LEU A 109 -9.97 -2.88 -1.40
CA LEU A 109 -9.03 -2.12 -2.23
C LEU A 109 -8.85 -0.72 -1.66
N ALA A 110 -7.95 -0.56 -0.71
CA ALA A 110 -7.70 0.70 -0.01
C ALA A 110 -7.17 1.82 -0.93
N ALA A 111 -6.42 1.46 -1.98
CA ALA A 111 -5.99 2.42 -3.00
C ALA A 111 -5.62 1.75 -4.32
N PHE A 112 -5.70 2.48 -5.42
CA PHE A 112 -5.16 2.08 -6.72
C PHE A 112 -4.26 3.17 -7.30
N VAL A 113 -2.99 2.82 -7.52
CA VAL A 113 -1.99 3.74 -8.08
C VAL A 113 -1.76 3.39 -9.55
N ALA A 114 -1.95 4.38 -10.43
CA ALA A 114 -1.70 4.28 -11.86
C ALA A 114 -0.68 5.34 -12.29
N ILE A 115 0.57 4.92 -12.51
CA ILE A 115 1.64 5.81 -13.00
C ILE A 115 1.79 5.59 -14.49
N SER A 116 1.68 6.67 -15.25
CA SER A 116 1.93 6.67 -16.69
C SER A 116 3.06 7.63 -17.05
N TYR A 117 3.90 7.23 -17.99
CA TYR A 117 5.03 8.03 -18.45
C TYR A 117 5.47 7.66 -19.87
N GLY A 118 6.21 8.55 -20.51
CA GLY A 118 6.61 8.45 -21.91
C GLY A 118 6.03 9.60 -22.75
N ASP A 119 5.81 9.36 -24.05
CA ASP A 119 5.15 10.33 -24.94
C ASP A 119 3.64 10.11 -24.91
N LEU A 120 2.97 10.79 -23.97
CA LEU A 120 1.52 10.69 -23.75
C LEU A 120 0.74 11.81 -24.45
N LEU A 121 1.42 12.78 -25.07
CA LEU A 121 0.74 13.86 -25.77
C LEU A 121 -0.09 13.27 -26.92
N SER A 122 -1.35 13.69 -27.05
CA SER A 122 -2.27 13.14 -28.07
C SER A 122 -2.47 11.62 -28.00
N VAL A 123 -2.13 10.98 -26.88
CA VAL A 123 -2.51 9.60 -26.59
C VAL A 123 -3.75 9.62 -25.71
N SER A 124 -4.84 9.03 -26.16
CA SER A 124 -5.96 8.70 -25.29
C SER A 124 -5.57 7.48 -24.43
N CYS A 125 -5.87 7.51 -23.14
CA CYS A 125 -5.51 6.46 -22.19
C CYS A 125 -6.62 6.33 -21.15
N LYS A 126 -7.23 5.14 -21.06
CA LYS A 126 -8.28 4.83 -20.09
C LYS A 126 -7.98 3.51 -19.39
N ILE A 127 -8.08 3.49 -18.06
CA ILE A 127 -8.04 2.25 -17.27
C ILE A 127 -9.43 2.05 -16.68
N SER A 128 -10.05 0.91 -16.96
CA SER A 128 -11.33 0.52 -16.40
C SER A 128 -11.13 -0.66 -15.44
N LEU A 129 -11.58 -0.50 -14.20
CA LEU A 129 -11.44 -1.48 -13.13
C LEU A 129 -12.74 -2.25 -12.91
N TYR A 130 -12.64 -3.57 -12.82
CA TYR A 130 -13.76 -4.49 -12.69
C TYR A 130 -13.56 -5.40 -11.47
N ASN A 131 -14.66 -5.67 -10.77
CA ASN A 131 -14.71 -6.65 -9.70
C ASN A 131 -15.03 -8.03 -10.30
N GLY A 132 -14.10 -8.97 -10.20
CA GLY A 132 -14.26 -10.32 -10.73
C GLY A 132 -14.63 -10.31 -12.21
N ASN A 133 -15.68 -11.03 -12.58
CA ASN A 133 -16.15 -11.13 -13.96
C ASN A 133 -17.27 -10.15 -14.32
N ASN A 134 -17.51 -9.12 -13.49
CA ASN A 134 -18.52 -8.12 -13.78
C ASN A 134 -18.26 -7.46 -15.14
N THR A 135 -19.34 -7.19 -15.88
CA THR A 135 -19.27 -6.61 -17.23
C THR A 135 -19.17 -5.09 -17.23
N ARG A 136 -19.52 -4.45 -16.11
CA ARG A 136 -19.45 -3.00 -15.92
C ARG A 136 -18.27 -2.66 -14.98
N PRO A 137 -17.45 -1.66 -15.33
CA PRO A 137 -16.39 -1.22 -14.43
C PRO A 137 -16.99 -0.44 -13.27
N PHE A 138 -16.48 -0.65 -12.07
CA PHE A 138 -16.85 0.16 -10.90
C PHE A 138 -16.06 1.46 -10.82
N LYS A 139 -14.89 1.53 -11.48
CA LYS A 139 -14.07 2.73 -11.57
C LYS A 139 -13.41 2.86 -12.95
N VAL A 140 -13.31 4.09 -13.44
CA VAL A 140 -12.57 4.44 -14.65
C VAL A 140 -11.59 5.56 -14.33
N LEU A 141 -10.33 5.38 -14.74
CA LEU A 141 -9.23 6.31 -14.54
C LEU A 141 -8.70 6.81 -15.89
N ASP A 142 -8.26 8.06 -15.92
CA ASP A 142 -7.65 8.71 -17.08
C ASP A 142 -6.13 8.67 -16.95
N CYS A 143 -5.51 7.65 -17.56
CA CYS A 143 -4.08 7.43 -17.46
C CYS A 143 -3.24 8.30 -18.39
N ARG A 144 -3.78 9.40 -18.93
CA ARG A 144 -2.96 10.43 -19.60
C ARG A 144 -2.06 11.17 -18.63
N ARG A 145 -2.37 11.08 -17.34
CA ARG A 145 -1.55 11.57 -16.23
C ARG A 145 -1.40 10.45 -15.21
N SER A 146 -0.36 10.53 -14.38
CA SER A 146 -0.29 9.70 -13.18
C SER A 146 -1.46 10.05 -12.25
N GLN A 147 -2.10 9.03 -11.72
CA GLN A 147 -3.25 9.15 -10.84
C GLN A 147 -3.12 8.15 -9.68
N GLN A 148 -3.46 8.61 -8.48
CA GLN A 148 -3.81 7.75 -7.38
C GLN A 148 -5.29 7.92 -7.10
N TRP A 149 -5.98 6.81 -6.92
CA TRP A 149 -7.37 6.82 -6.50
C TRP A 149 -7.51 6.06 -5.19
N ASN A 150 -7.99 6.78 -4.18
CA ASN A 150 -8.43 6.21 -2.92
C ASN A 150 -9.97 6.13 -3.00
N PRO A 151 -10.61 4.99 -2.73
CA PRO A 151 -12.05 4.93 -2.57
C PRO A 151 -12.49 5.75 -1.36
N THR A 152 -13.76 6.18 -1.39
CA THR A 152 -14.38 6.91 -0.28
C THR A 152 -14.66 5.95 0.87
N THR A 153 -14.20 6.28 2.06
CA THR A 153 -14.58 5.56 3.29
C THR A 153 -15.98 5.97 3.75
N PRO A 154 -16.72 5.10 4.44
CA PRO A 154 -16.40 3.69 4.74
C PRO A 154 -16.69 2.76 3.54
N ASN A 155 -17.15 3.29 2.41
CA ASN A 155 -17.58 2.53 1.22
C ASN A 155 -16.41 2.01 0.36
N VAL A 156 -15.50 1.26 0.98
CA VAL A 156 -14.33 0.67 0.31
C VAL A 156 -14.74 -0.56 -0.52
N PRO A 157 -14.36 -0.66 -1.80
CA PRO A 157 -14.71 -1.81 -2.63
C PRO A 157 -14.11 -3.11 -2.10
N VAL A 158 -14.96 -4.13 -1.95
CA VAL A 158 -14.59 -5.49 -1.53
C VAL A 158 -14.58 -6.45 -2.73
N PHE A 159 -13.53 -7.26 -2.84
CA PHE A 159 -13.32 -8.21 -3.92
C PHE A 159 -13.37 -9.63 -3.40
N ASN A 160 -14.31 -10.44 -3.91
CA ASN A 160 -14.37 -11.86 -3.55
C ASN A 160 -13.40 -12.73 -4.36
N THR A 161 -12.96 -12.26 -5.53
CA THR A 161 -12.23 -13.08 -6.51
C THR A 161 -10.97 -12.39 -7.03
N SER A 162 -11.11 -11.36 -7.86
CA SER A 162 -9.98 -10.68 -8.49
C SER A 162 -10.32 -9.24 -8.87
N LEU A 163 -9.30 -8.41 -8.98
CA LEU A 163 -9.40 -7.10 -9.61
C LEU A 163 -8.91 -7.21 -11.05
N ARG A 164 -9.77 -6.86 -12.02
CA ARG A 164 -9.38 -6.83 -13.44
C ARG A 164 -9.25 -5.39 -13.90
N ALA A 165 -8.14 -5.09 -14.58
CA ALA A 165 -7.89 -3.80 -15.21
C ALA A 165 -7.88 -3.95 -16.73
N LYS A 166 -8.76 -3.22 -17.41
CA LYS A 166 -8.73 -3.03 -18.86
C LYS A 166 -8.05 -1.70 -19.17
N ILE A 167 -6.95 -1.75 -19.92
CA ILE A 167 -6.24 -0.55 -20.38
C ILE A 167 -6.54 -0.35 -21.85
N GLU A 168 -7.13 0.79 -22.21
CA GLU A 168 -7.47 1.16 -23.58
C GLU A 168 -6.69 2.40 -23.98
N LEU A 169 -5.91 2.29 -25.06
CA LEU A 169 -5.05 3.36 -25.55
C LEU A 169 -5.31 3.62 -27.03
N TYR A 170 -5.14 4.88 -27.44
CA TYR A 170 -5.17 5.27 -28.84
C TYR A 170 -4.19 6.41 -29.10
N ASN A 171 -3.27 6.22 -30.07
CA ASN A 171 -2.34 7.26 -30.48
C ASN A 171 -2.97 8.12 -31.60
N ALA A 172 -3.40 9.34 -31.26
CA ALA A 172 -3.95 10.31 -32.20
C ALA A 172 -2.89 11.23 -32.82
N ASP A 173 -1.60 11.03 -32.52
CA ASP A 173 -0.52 11.78 -33.14
C ASP A 173 -0.07 11.11 -34.45
N PHE A 174 -0.31 11.81 -35.56
CA PHE A 174 0.12 11.38 -36.89
C PHE A 174 1.45 11.99 -37.34
N THR A 175 2.04 12.89 -36.54
CA THR A 175 3.32 13.56 -36.85
C THR A 175 4.52 12.66 -36.58
N LYS A 176 4.40 11.72 -35.64
CA LYS A 176 5.42 10.70 -35.33
C LYS A 176 4.96 9.33 -35.80
N SER A 177 5.89 8.46 -36.20
CA SER A 177 5.55 7.09 -36.62
C SER A 177 5.03 6.23 -35.46
N SER A 178 5.57 6.43 -34.26
CA SER A 178 5.16 5.73 -33.03
C SER A 178 5.46 6.57 -31.78
N LYS A 179 4.82 6.19 -30.67
CA LYS A 179 5.03 6.75 -29.33
C LYS A 179 5.32 5.67 -28.32
N ARG A 180 6.26 5.91 -27.40
CA ARG A 180 6.51 5.00 -26.29
C ARG A 180 5.61 5.36 -25.12
N VAL A 181 4.83 4.39 -24.66
CA VAL A 181 3.96 4.49 -23.49
C VAL A 181 4.40 3.47 -22.46
N SER A 182 4.53 3.89 -21.21
CA SER A 182 4.82 3.02 -20.08
C SER A 182 3.79 3.22 -18.96
N LEU A 183 3.41 2.12 -18.32
CA LEU A 183 2.40 2.06 -17.27
C LEU A 183 2.92 1.22 -16.11
N ILE A 184 2.65 1.70 -14.89
CA ILE A 184 2.81 0.95 -13.65
C ILE A 184 1.47 1.02 -12.92
N LEU A 185 0.87 -0.13 -12.64
CA LEU A 185 -0.41 -0.24 -11.96
C LEU A 185 -0.22 -1.03 -10.67
N THR A 186 -0.60 -0.44 -9.55
CA THR A 186 -0.40 -1.00 -8.21
C THR A 186 -1.68 -0.87 -7.39
N PRO A 187 -2.53 -1.91 -7.32
CA PRO A 187 -3.53 -2.02 -6.27
C PRO A 187 -2.89 -2.20 -4.90
N ASN A 188 -3.50 -1.58 -3.89
CA ASN A 188 -3.24 -1.77 -2.47
C ASN A 188 -4.42 -2.53 -1.90
N PHE A 189 -4.29 -3.85 -1.78
CA PHE A 189 -5.30 -4.67 -1.14
C PHE A 189 -5.10 -4.63 0.37
N ALA A 190 -6.18 -4.46 1.11
CA ALA A 190 -6.17 -4.34 2.56
C ALA A 190 -7.02 -5.42 3.22
N ASN A 191 -6.60 -5.82 4.42
CA ASN A 191 -7.43 -6.61 5.32
C ASN A 191 -8.37 -5.70 6.11
N GLN A 192 -9.26 -6.29 6.90
CA GLN A 192 -10.27 -5.56 7.69
C GLN A 192 -9.94 -5.58 9.18
N ASN A 193 -8.67 -5.76 9.53
CA ASN A 193 -8.26 -5.82 10.93
C ASN A 193 -8.47 -4.46 11.60
N ASP A 194 -8.84 -4.51 12.87
CA ASP A 194 -9.05 -3.40 13.80
C ASP A 194 -8.78 -4.02 15.19
N ILE A 195 -7.53 -3.93 15.65
CA ILE A 195 -7.02 -4.66 16.82
C ILE A 195 -7.46 -3.99 18.11
N ASP A 196 -7.48 -2.67 18.15
CA ASP A 196 -7.87 -1.88 19.32
C ASP A 196 -9.37 -1.54 19.36
N GLN A 197 -10.10 -1.87 18.30
CA GLN A 197 -11.57 -1.88 18.20
C GLN A 197 -12.19 -0.50 18.33
N ASP A 198 -11.52 0.52 17.81
CA ASP A 198 -12.01 1.89 17.81
C ASP A 198 -12.88 2.25 16.59
N GLY A 199 -12.99 1.33 15.64
CA GLY A 199 -13.78 1.48 14.42
C GLY A 199 -12.97 1.97 13.22
N LEU A 200 -11.68 2.25 13.39
CA LEU A 200 -10.74 2.50 12.31
C LEU A 200 -10.07 1.18 11.90
N PRO A 201 -10.11 0.79 10.62
CA PRO A 201 -9.35 -0.38 10.20
C PRO A 201 -7.85 -0.05 10.12
N ALA A 202 -7.01 -1.02 10.49
CA ALA A 202 -5.55 -0.95 10.53
C ALA A 202 -4.88 -0.34 9.28
N TRP A 203 -5.47 -0.55 8.10
CA TRP A 203 -4.95 0.03 6.86
C TRP A 203 -5.20 1.54 6.75
N PHE A 204 -6.33 2.02 7.26
CA PHE A 204 -6.68 3.44 7.27
C PHE A 204 -5.74 4.17 8.21
N GLU A 205 -5.57 3.62 9.41
CA GLU A 205 -4.65 4.16 10.39
C GLU A 205 -3.22 4.21 9.87
N ARG A 206 -2.77 3.14 9.21
CA ARG A 206 -1.47 3.10 8.54
C ARG A 206 -1.30 4.18 7.48
N PHE A 207 -2.34 4.55 6.74
CA PHE A 207 -2.27 5.63 5.76
C PHE A 207 -2.20 7.01 6.39
N HIS A 208 -2.78 7.18 7.58
CA HIS A 208 -2.87 8.47 8.26
C HIS A 208 -1.91 8.63 9.45
N ASN A 209 -1.01 7.65 9.66
CA ASN A 209 -0.07 7.59 10.79
C ASN A 209 -0.75 7.56 12.16
N LEU A 210 -1.92 6.92 12.23
CA LEU A 210 -2.57 6.47 13.47
C LEU A 210 -2.04 5.06 13.83
N SER A 211 -2.53 4.49 14.92
CA SER A 211 -2.00 3.28 15.54
C SER A 211 -3.11 2.33 15.97
N ASP A 212 -3.21 1.20 15.25
CA ASP A 212 -4.06 0.01 15.51
C ASP A 212 -3.74 -0.73 16.83
N ASN A 213 -3.22 -0.02 17.82
CA ASN A 213 -2.95 -0.47 19.19
C ASN A 213 -3.30 0.64 20.20
N ASP A 214 -3.87 1.75 19.76
CA ASP A 214 -4.22 2.94 20.54
C ASP A 214 -5.60 3.47 20.13
N ALA A 215 -6.65 2.81 20.66
CA ALA A 215 -8.05 3.17 20.42
C ALA A 215 -8.43 4.63 20.78
N VAL A 216 -7.55 5.38 21.44
CA VAL A 216 -7.81 6.80 21.76
C VAL A 216 -7.58 7.69 20.54
N ASP A 217 -6.75 7.27 19.57
CA ASP A 217 -6.38 8.10 18.43
C ASP A 217 -7.49 8.23 17.37
N ALA A 218 -8.49 7.33 17.35
CA ALA A 218 -9.75 7.55 16.65
C ALA A 218 -10.47 8.85 17.03
N ALA A 219 -10.30 9.31 18.29
CA ALA A 219 -10.87 10.56 18.78
C ALA A 219 -9.94 11.77 18.58
N SER A 220 -8.79 11.59 17.93
CA SER A 220 -7.86 12.68 17.65
C SER A 220 -8.33 13.53 16.47
N ASP A 221 -8.02 14.83 16.54
CA ASP A 221 -8.21 15.81 15.47
C ASP A 221 -6.81 16.33 15.11
N ILE A 222 -6.13 15.60 14.22
CA ILE A 222 -4.70 15.81 13.94
C ILE A 222 -4.49 17.11 13.17
N ASP A 223 -5.39 17.45 12.25
CA ASP A 223 -5.28 18.62 11.41
C ASP A 223 -5.96 19.87 11.99
N GLN A 224 -6.76 19.73 13.05
CA GLN A 224 -7.42 20.80 13.81
C GLN A 224 -8.57 21.46 13.06
N ASP A 225 -9.32 20.69 12.27
CA ASP A 225 -10.51 21.14 11.56
C ASP A 225 -11.83 20.88 12.31
N SER A 226 -11.73 20.38 13.55
CA SER A 226 -12.84 20.02 14.47
C SER A 226 -13.54 18.70 14.19
N TYR A 227 -12.98 17.83 13.34
CA TYR A 227 -13.46 16.46 13.16
C TYR A 227 -12.45 15.44 13.71
N THR A 228 -12.98 14.39 14.32
CA THR A 228 -12.16 13.27 14.78
C THR A 228 -11.79 12.35 13.61
N ALA A 229 -10.67 11.64 13.72
CA ALA A 229 -10.24 10.66 12.73
C ALA A 229 -11.34 9.62 12.40
N LEU A 230 -12.13 9.21 13.39
CA LEU A 230 -13.29 8.32 13.18
C LEU A 230 -14.40 8.99 12.36
N GLU A 231 -14.76 10.24 12.66
CA GLU A 231 -15.75 10.98 11.87
C GLU A 231 -15.31 11.16 10.42
N GLU A 232 -14.02 11.37 10.20
CA GLU A 232 -13.43 11.48 8.88
C GLU A 232 -13.39 10.17 8.11
N TYR A 233 -13.07 9.07 8.79
CA TYR A 233 -13.22 7.75 8.20
C TYR A 233 -14.68 7.50 7.78
N LEU A 234 -15.64 7.80 8.65
CA LEU A 234 -17.07 7.61 8.36
C LEU A 234 -17.61 8.60 7.30
N GLY A 235 -17.01 9.78 7.20
CA GLY A 235 -17.39 10.85 6.27
C GLY A 235 -16.62 10.86 4.95
N GLY A 236 -15.65 9.98 4.77
CA GLY A 236 -14.88 9.88 3.53
C GLY A 236 -13.88 11.01 3.31
N SER A 237 -13.35 11.59 4.39
CA SER A 237 -12.39 12.69 4.36
C SER A 237 -10.98 12.25 4.80
N ASN A 238 -10.07 13.19 5.05
CA ASN A 238 -8.65 12.91 5.22
C ASN A 238 -8.15 13.60 6.48
N PRO A 239 -7.83 12.84 7.55
CA PRO A 239 -7.47 13.37 8.87
C PRO A 239 -6.14 14.09 8.99
N LEU A 240 -5.55 14.43 7.85
CA LEU A 240 -4.29 15.15 7.74
C LEU A 240 -4.42 16.39 6.83
N ASP A 241 -5.63 16.78 6.44
CA ASP A 241 -5.90 17.92 5.55
C ASP A 241 -7.13 18.72 6.00
N THR A 242 -6.88 19.87 6.61
CA THR A 242 -7.90 20.79 7.17
C THR A 242 -8.94 21.29 6.17
N ASN A 243 -8.76 21.07 4.87
CA ASN A 243 -9.73 21.45 3.83
C ASN A 243 -10.60 20.27 3.38
N SER A 244 -10.34 19.08 3.91
CA SER A 244 -11.02 17.84 3.62
C SER A 244 -11.92 17.50 4.79
N VAL A 245 -13.14 18.02 4.79
CA VAL A 245 -14.12 17.77 5.85
C VAL A 245 -15.03 16.57 5.54
N PRO A 246 -15.53 15.85 6.56
CA PRO A 246 -16.52 14.79 6.42
C PRO A 246 -17.75 15.23 5.62
N VAL A 247 -18.16 14.42 4.63
CA VAL A 247 -19.46 14.61 3.99
C VAL A 247 -20.50 13.90 4.84
N ASN A 248 -21.39 14.67 5.48
CA ASN A 248 -22.46 14.11 6.31
C ASN A 248 -23.31 13.12 5.46
N PRO A 249 -23.51 11.87 5.92
CA PRO A 249 -24.22 10.83 5.16
C PRO A 249 -25.70 11.16 4.87
#